data_AF-A0A2J6PVM5-F1
#
_entry.id   AF-A0A2J6PVM5-F1
#
_cell.length_a   1.000
_cell.length_b   1.000
_cell.length_c   1.000
_cell.angle_alpha   90.00
_cell.angle_beta   90.00
_cell.angle_gamma   90.00
#
_symmetry.space_group_name_H-M   'P 1'
#
loop_
_entity.id
_entity.type
_entity.pdbx_description
1 polymer ?
#
loop_
_entity_poly.entity_id
_entity_poly.type
_entity_poly.pdbx_seq_one_letter_code
_entity_poly.pdbx_strand_id
1 'polypeptide(L)'
;QSLEAFPNQMRIILKDRKGVVTLAMRTEADLVPLLVFGENELSHPAPIILGWILPKFYGTGFFSGRRMIPFRFPQNIFVGKPVTIAQQSDSDIEEVHRLHALYIARLCTLRDESKESFAPIKVGGMQLL
;
A
#
# COMPACT_ATOMS: atom_id res chain seq x y z
N GLN A 1 -8.56 5.58 0.32
CA GLN A 1 -7.09 5.42 0.47
C GLN A 1 -6.46 6.72 0.99
N SER A 2 -6.56 7.86 0.30
CA SER A 2 -5.94 9.11 0.78
C SER A 2 -6.51 9.68 2.10
N LEU A 3 -7.80 9.45 2.42
CA LEU A 3 -8.42 9.93 3.67
C LEU A 3 -7.99 9.16 4.94
N GLU A 4 -7.37 7.98 4.80
CA GLU A 4 -6.96 7.13 5.94
C GLU A 4 -5.43 7.11 6.15
N ALA A 5 -4.72 7.96 5.42
CA ALA A 5 -3.27 8.08 5.53
C ALA A 5 -2.92 8.91 6.77
N PHE A 6 -2.68 8.23 7.88
CA PHE A 6 -2.14 8.84 9.10
C PHE A 6 -0.63 8.55 9.19
N PRO A 7 0.18 9.56 9.59
CA PRO A 7 1.59 9.34 9.82
C PRO A 7 1.79 8.23 10.85
N ASN A 8 2.84 7.44 10.68
CA ASN A 8 3.17 6.27 11.48
C ASN A 8 2.12 5.15 11.51
N GLN A 9 1.09 5.16 10.66
CA GLN A 9 0.13 4.04 10.59
C GLN A 9 0.06 3.51 9.17
N MET A 10 -0.14 2.21 8.99
CA MET A 10 -0.42 1.63 7.68
C MET A 10 -1.72 0.85 7.76
N ARG A 11 -2.78 1.41 7.20
CA ARG A 11 -4.08 0.74 7.11
C ARG A 11 -4.31 0.28 5.69
N ILE A 12 -4.59 -1.01 5.53
CA ILE A 12 -4.80 -1.62 4.22
C ILE A 12 -6.15 -2.35 4.24
N ILE A 13 -7.07 -1.92 3.38
CA ILE A 13 -8.36 -2.57 3.19
C ILE A 13 -8.20 -3.62 2.09
N LEU A 14 -8.19 -4.90 2.45
CA LEU A 14 -7.96 -6.02 1.52
C LEU A 14 -8.96 -7.15 1.70
N LYS A 15 -9.67 -7.26 2.82
CA LYS A 15 -10.50 -8.42 3.16
C LYS A 15 -11.65 -8.63 2.17
N ASP A 16 -12.31 -7.55 1.77
CA ASP A 16 -13.45 -7.61 0.84
C ASP A 16 -13.04 -7.33 -0.62
N ARG A 17 -11.80 -6.88 -0.85
CA ARG A 17 -11.33 -6.47 -2.17
C ARG A 17 -10.63 -7.61 -2.91
N LYS A 18 -11.42 -8.42 -3.62
CA LYS A 18 -10.94 -9.59 -4.38
C LYS A 18 -10.63 -9.29 -5.86
N GLY A 19 -10.92 -8.07 -6.33
CA GLY A 19 -10.79 -7.70 -7.75
C GLY A 19 -9.39 -7.88 -8.34
N VAL A 20 -8.33 -7.70 -7.55
CA VAL A 20 -6.94 -7.95 -7.99
C VAL A 20 -6.73 -9.42 -8.33
N VAL A 21 -7.24 -10.32 -7.49
CA VAL A 21 -7.15 -11.77 -7.68
C VAL A 21 -8.01 -12.21 -8.86
N THR A 22 -9.23 -11.68 -8.96
CA THR A 22 -10.12 -11.94 -10.10
C THR A 22 -9.49 -11.50 -11.42
N LEU A 23 -8.83 -10.33 -11.45
CA LEU A 23 -8.14 -9.85 -12.63
C LEU A 23 -6.95 -10.75 -12.98
N ALA A 24 -6.12 -11.08 -11.99
CA ALA A 24 -4.96 -11.92 -12.19
C ALA A 24 -5.32 -13.32 -12.70
N MET A 25 -6.43 -13.90 -12.23
CA MET A 25 -6.94 -15.17 -12.78
C MET A 25 -7.38 -15.03 -14.23
N ARG A 26 -8.06 -13.94 -14.60
CA ARG A 26 -8.49 -13.70 -15.99
C ARG A 26 -7.33 -13.45 -16.95
N THR A 27 -6.25 -12.85 -16.46
CA THR A 27 -5.07 -12.54 -17.27
C THR A 27 -3.97 -13.59 -17.15
N GLU A 28 -4.20 -14.65 -16.37
CA GLU A 28 -3.20 -15.70 -16.09
C GLU A 28 -1.86 -15.13 -15.56
N ALA A 29 -1.95 -14.07 -14.75
CA ALA A 29 -0.78 -13.36 -14.25
C ALA A 29 -0.46 -13.77 -12.81
N ASP A 30 0.83 -13.96 -12.50
CA ASP A 30 1.28 -14.24 -11.14
C ASP A 30 1.02 -13.07 -10.19
N LEU A 31 0.52 -13.37 -8.99
CA LEU A 31 0.26 -12.38 -7.96
C LEU A 31 1.47 -12.21 -7.04
N VAL A 32 2.10 -11.04 -7.07
CA VAL A 32 3.25 -10.74 -6.20
C VAL A 32 2.79 -9.89 -5.01
N PRO A 33 2.93 -10.38 -3.76
CA PRO A 33 2.65 -9.57 -2.57
C PRO A 33 3.75 -8.50 -2.41
N LEU A 34 3.32 -7.25 -2.30
CA LEU A 34 4.21 -6.09 -2.19
C LEU A 34 3.71 -5.16 -1.09
N LEU A 35 4.65 -4.65 -0.28
CA LEU A 35 4.37 -3.75 0.83
C LEU A 35 5.29 -2.52 0.72
N VAL A 36 4.71 -1.33 0.72
CA VAL A 36 5.46 -0.06 0.65
C VAL A 36 5.26 0.71 1.94
N PHE A 37 6.35 1.01 2.65
CA PHE A 37 6.32 1.86 3.83
C PHE A 37 6.78 3.28 3.50
N GLY A 38 6.26 4.26 4.24
CA GLY A 38 6.62 5.67 4.11
C GLY A 38 5.70 6.51 3.21
N GLU A 39 4.68 5.91 2.57
CA GLU A 39 3.70 6.66 1.76
C GLU A 39 2.90 7.67 2.59
N ASN A 40 2.52 7.30 3.81
CA ASN A 40 1.69 8.15 4.67
C ASN A 40 2.43 9.37 5.21
N GLU A 41 3.76 9.37 5.23
CA GLU A 41 4.58 10.51 5.66
C GLU A 41 4.64 11.61 4.59
N LEU A 42 4.37 11.25 3.32
CA LEU A 42 4.17 12.22 2.25
C LEU A 42 2.78 12.87 2.33
N SER A 43 1.80 12.15 2.90
CA SER A 43 0.42 12.59 3.02
C SER A 43 0.20 13.41 4.29
N HIS A 44 0.63 14.67 4.27
CA HIS A 44 0.20 15.62 5.27
C HIS A 44 -1.29 15.94 5.06
N PRO A 45 -2.14 15.95 6.09
CA PRO A 45 -3.53 16.35 5.95
C PRO A 45 -3.56 17.80 5.47
N ALA A 46 -3.85 17.95 4.18
CA ALA A 46 -4.15 19.21 3.55
C ALA A 46 -5.47 19.73 4.11
N PRO A 47 -5.57 21.00 4.55
CA PRO A 47 -6.86 21.55 4.92
C PRO A 47 -7.79 21.45 3.70
N ILE A 48 -8.94 20.82 3.90
CA ILE A 48 -10.01 20.83 2.90
C ILE A 48 -10.65 22.21 3.00
N ILE A 49 -10.29 23.11 2.08
CA ILE A 49 -10.89 24.44 2.01
C ILE A 49 -11.86 24.42 0.83
N LEU A 50 -13.16 24.65 1.09
CA LEU A 50 -14.23 24.60 0.09
C LEU A 50 -14.27 23.30 -0.76
N GLY A 51 -13.93 22.14 -0.16
CA GLY A 51 -13.95 20.86 -0.87
C GLY A 51 -12.71 20.58 -1.73
N TRP A 52 -11.69 21.45 -1.69
CA TRP A 52 -10.43 21.26 -2.38
C TRP A 52 -9.33 20.89 -1.39
N ILE A 53 -8.56 19.84 -1.73
CA ILE A 53 -7.42 19.36 -0.96
C ILE A 53 -6.21 20.22 -1.36
N LEU A 54 -5.84 21.22 -0.55
CA LEU A 54 -4.68 22.08 -0.80
C LEU A 54 -3.39 21.44 -0.24
N PRO A 55 -2.48 20.92 -1.09
CA PRO A 55 -1.29 20.24 -0.59
C PRO A 55 -0.39 21.23 0.15
N LYS A 56 0.16 20.81 1.30
CA LYS A 56 1.07 21.63 2.09
C LYS A 56 2.48 21.50 1.53
N PHE A 57 2.95 22.50 0.79
CA PHE A 57 4.30 22.49 0.19
C PHE A 57 5.29 23.36 0.98
N TYR A 58 6.46 22.81 1.33
CA TYR A 58 7.62 23.59 1.76
C TYR A 58 8.89 23.06 1.06
N GLY A 59 9.39 23.78 0.06
CA GLY A 59 10.66 23.50 -0.60
C GLY A 59 11.48 24.76 -0.82
N THR A 60 12.79 24.69 -0.55
CA THR A 60 13.78 25.76 -0.79
C THR A 60 14.40 25.65 -2.19
N GLY A 61 14.42 26.75 -2.94
CA GLY A 61 15.10 26.87 -4.24
C GLY A 61 16.09 28.05 -4.25
N PHE A 62 17.10 27.99 -5.12
CA PHE A 62 18.31 28.84 -5.17
C PHE A 62 18.10 30.36 -5.37
N PHE A 63 16.87 30.84 -5.55
CA PHE A 63 16.54 32.27 -5.52
C PHE A 63 15.16 32.46 -4.85
N SER A 64 15.17 32.86 -3.58
CA SER A 64 14.11 33.63 -2.87
C SER A 64 12.62 33.32 -3.16
N GLY A 65 12.22 32.05 -3.29
CA GLY A 65 10.80 31.67 -3.40
C GLY A 65 10.53 30.24 -2.91
N ARG A 66 9.51 30.06 -2.06
CA ARG A 66 8.96 28.75 -1.67
C ARG A 66 8.53 28.02 -2.93
N ARG A 67 9.28 27.00 -3.34
CA ARG A 67 8.90 26.16 -4.49
C ARG A 67 7.98 25.05 -3.98
N MET A 68 6.87 24.82 -4.69
CA MET A 68 5.94 23.74 -4.37
C MET A 68 6.57 22.38 -4.69
N ILE A 69 7.43 21.89 -3.80
CA ILE A 69 8.07 20.58 -3.93
C ILE A 69 7.59 19.72 -2.74
N PRO A 70 7.07 18.51 -2.98
CA PRO A 70 6.71 17.61 -1.89
C PRO A 70 7.96 17.25 -1.08
N PHE A 71 7.78 17.05 0.23
CA PHE A 71 8.86 16.57 1.08
C PHE A 71 9.38 15.23 0.56
N ARG A 72 10.72 15.07 0.54
CA ARG A 72 11.33 13.79 0.24
C ARG A 72 11.27 12.94 1.50
N PHE A 73 10.50 11.86 1.45
CA PHE A 73 10.49 10.85 2.50
C PHE A 73 10.97 9.53 1.90
N PRO A 74 11.93 8.81 2.55
CA PRO A 74 12.40 7.53 2.05
C PRO A 74 11.25 6.50 2.07
N GLN A 75 11.08 5.79 0.97
CA GLN A 75 10.10 4.71 0.85
C GLN A 75 10.84 3.38 0.76
N ASN A 76 10.46 2.43 1.62
CA ASN A 76 11.02 1.08 1.57
C ASN A 76 9.96 0.14 1.01
N ILE A 77 10.33 -0.54 -0.06
CA ILE A 77 9.49 -1.49 -0.78
C ILE A 77 9.97 -2.89 -0.43
N PHE A 78 9.07 -3.70 0.12
CA PHE A 78 9.29 -5.11 0.39
C PHE A 78 8.51 -5.93 -0.62
N VAL A 79 9.19 -6.88 -1.25
CA VAL A 79 8.62 -7.75 -2.29
C VAL A 79 8.67 -9.18 -1.80
N GLY A 80 7.51 -9.82 -1.72
CA GLY A 80 7.40 -11.22 -1.30
C GLY A 80 7.40 -12.19 -2.48
N LYS A 81 7.22 -13.48 -2.16
CA LYS A 81 7.24 -14.57 -3.15
C LYS A 81 5.99 -14.57 -4.04
N PRO A 82 6.13 -14.77 -5.37
CA PRO A 82 5.01 -14.80 -6.30
C PRO A 82 4.05 -15.96 -6.00
N VAL A 83 2.74 -15.69 -6.02
CA VAL A 83 1.67 -16.68 -5.99
C VAL A 83 1.35 -17.04 -7.43
N THR A 84 1.79 -18.22 -7.85
CA THR A 84 1.52 -18.74 -9.19
C THR A 84 0.05 -19.11 -9.33
N ILE A 85 -0.56 -18.66 -10.41
CA ILE A 85 -1.94 -19.01 -10.77
C ILE A 85 -1.90 -20.15 -11.79
N ALA A 86 -2.61 -21.24 -11.52
CA ALA A 86 -2.74 -22.31 -12.49
C ALA A 86 -3.68 -21.89 -13.62
N GLN A 87 -3.32 -22.19 -14.87
CA GLN A 87 -4.19 -22.00 -16.02
C GLN A 87 -5.49 -22.81 -15.83
N GLN A 88 -6.60 -22.10 -15.61
CA GLN A 88 -7.93 -22.69 -15.51
C GLN A 88 -8.92 -21.85 -16.34
N SER A 89 -9.78 -22.56 -17.07
CA SER A 89 -10.69 -21.98 -18.06
C SER A 89 -11.91 -21.27 -17.47
N ASP A 90 -12.13 -21.38 -16.15
CA ASP A 90 -13.26 -20.73 -15.49
C ASP A 90 -12.85 -20.24 -14.10
N SER A 91 -13.13 -18.97 -13.78
CA SER A 91 -12.78 -18.41 -12.48
C SER A 91 -13.81 -18.84 -11.44
N ASP A 92 -13.58 -19.98 -10.79
CA ASP A 92 -14.40 -20.39 -9.67
C ASP A 92 -14.25 -19.40 -8.51
N ILE A 93 -15.37 -19.04 -7.89
CA ILE A 93 -15.43 -18.11 -6.76
C ILE A 93 -14.61 -18.67 -5.58
N GLU A 94 -14.65 -19.99 -5.40
CA GLU A 94 -13.88 -20.67 -4.35
C GLU A 94 -12.37 -20.56 -4.57
N GLU A 95 -11.91 -20.66 -5.82
CA GLU A 95 -10.48 -20.50 -6.13
C GLU A 95 -10.02 -19.05 -5.93
N VAL A 96 -10.85 -18.07 -6.29
CA VAL A 96 -10.60 -16.65 -5.98
C VAL A 96 -10.46 -16.47 -4.46
N HIS A 97 -11.32 -17.10 -3.66
CA HIS A 97 -11.26 -17.01 -2.20
C HIS A 97 -9.99 -17.67 -1.64
N ARG A 98 -9.62 -18.84 -2.16
CA ARG A 98 -8.40 -19.55 -1.77
C ARG A 98 -7.14 -18.75 -2.08
N LEU A 99 -7.02 -18.23 -3.29
CA LEU A 99 -5.87 -17.42 -3.74
C LEU A 99 -5.80 -16.10 -2.97
N HIS A 100 -6.95 -15.47 -2.72
CA HIS A 100 -7.03 -14.25 -1.92
C HIS A 100 -6.59 -14.47 -0.47
N ALA A 101 -7.03 -15.56 0.16
CA ALA A 101 -6.57 -15.93 1.50
C ALA A 101 -5.06 -16.20 1.54
N LEU A 102 -4.52 -16.90 0.53
CA LEU A 102 -3.09 -17.16 0.40
C LEU A 102 -2.28 -15.87 0.20
N TYR A 103 -2.78 -14.96 -0.63
CA TYR A 103 -2.18 -13.65 -0.88
C TYR A 103 -2.13 -12.81 0.41
N ILE A 104 -3.23 -12.75 1.17
CA ILE A 104 -3.28 -12.07 2.47
C ILE A 104 -2.31 -12.70 3.46
N ALA A 105 -2.25 -14.03 3.54
CA ALA A 105 -1.32 -14.72 4.43
C ALA A 105 0.13 -14.33 4.13
N ARG A 106 0.52 -14.28 2.84
CA ARG A 106 1.87 -13.86 2.44
C ARG A 106 2.15 -12.39 2.74
N LEU A 107 1.17 -11.50 2.58
CA LEU A 107 1.31 -10.10 3.00
C LEU A 107 1.51 -9.97 4.51
N CYS A 108 0.81 -10.77 5.32
CA CYS A 108 1.03 -10.82 6.76
C CYS A 108 2.44 -11.27 7.11
N THR A 109 2.95 -12.32 6.47
CA THR A 109 4.32 -12.80 6.66
C THR A 109 5.34 -11.73 6.26
N LEU A 110 5.19 -11.14 5.08
CA LEU A 110 6.08 -10.09 4.58
C LEU A 110 6.09 -8.86 5.51
N ARG A 111 4.93 -8.49 6.04
CA ARG A 111 4.82 -7.47 7.07
C ARG A 111 5.64 -7.85 8.30
N ASP A 112 5.46 -9.05 8.83
CA ASP A 112 6.11 -9.48 10.06
C ASP A 112 7.65 -9.55 9.89
N GLU A 113 8.14 -10.00 8.74
CA GLU A 113 9.57 -9.95 8.37
C GLU A 113 10.08 -8.49 8.26
N SER A 114 9.28 -7.59 7.69
CA SER A 114 9.67 -6.20 7.50
C SER A 114 9.69 -5.37 8.79
N LYS A 115 8.98 -5.79 9.85
CA LYS A 115 8.92 -5.07 11.14
C LYS A 115 10.29 -4.88 11.77
N GLU A 116 11.16 -5.89 11.68
CA GLU A 116 12.51 -5.84 12.25
C GLU A 116 13.43 -4.89 11.48
N SER A 117 13.29 -4.85 10.15
CA SER A 117 14.09 -3.98 9.28
C SER A 117 13.66 -2.51 9.30
N PHE A 118 12.46 -2.20 9.80
CA PHE A 118 11.84 -0.86 9.73
C PHE A 118 11.72 -0.17 11.12
N ALA A 119 12.53 -0.59 12.08
CA ALA A 119 12.39 -0.31 13.52
C ALA A 119 12.42 1.16 14.01
N PRO A 120 12.88 2.22 13.32
CA PRO A 120 12.81 3.56 13.91
C PRO A 120 11.42 4.23 13.76
N ILE A 121 10.51 3.67 12.96
CA ILE A 121 9.18 4.26 12.71
C ILE A 121 8.15 3.43 13.48
N LYS A 122 7.54 4.02 14.51
CA LYS A 122 6.50 3.37 15.34
C LYS A 122 5.25 3.10 14.51
N VAL A 123 5.22 1.99 13.77
CA VAL A 123 4.05 1.61 12.96
C VAL A 123 2.89 1.26 13.89
N GLY A 124 1.91 2.15 14.03
CA GLY A 124 0.59 1.84 14.56
C GLY A 124 -0.03 0.71 13.72
N GLY A 125 -0.57 -0.28 14.44
CA GLY A 125 -0.83 -1.62 13.92
C GLY A 125 -1.48 -1.67 12.53
N MET A 126 -0.95 -2.54 11.67
CA MET A 126 -1.56 -2.84 10.38
C MET A 126 -2.89 -3.54 10.58
N GLN A 127 -3.97 -2.81 10.38
CA GLN A 127 -5.32 -3.35 10.34
C GLN A 127 -5.62 -3.75 8.89
N LEU A 128 -5.75 -5.06 8.67
CA LEU A 128 -6.38 -5.60 7.47
C LEU A 128 -7.88 -5.49 7.68
N LEU A 129 -8.49 -4.49 7.05
CA LEU A 129 -9.94 -4.30 7.01
C LEU A 129 -10.54 -4.98 5.78
#